data_AF-A0A7C5LFS6-F1
#
_entry.id   AF-A0A7C5LFS6-F1
#
_cell.length_a   1.000
_cell.length_b   1.000
_cell.length_c   1.000
_cell.angle_alpha   90.00
_cell.angle_beta   90.00
_cell.angle_gamma   90.00
#
_symmetry.space_group_name_H-M   'P 1'
#
loop_
_entity.id
_entity.type
_entity.pdbx_description
1 polymer ?
#
loop_
_entity_poly.entity_id
_entity_poly.type
_entity_poly.pdbx_seq_one_letter_code
_entity_poly.pdbx_strand_id
1 'polypeptide(L)'
;MPSFTGRQCNWPLRRTDIMPRKTITLEKYEIPTQAELQMAVATVARDMLIERETKNAMDAELQAVRDRYARELAELAERIEQRTELVEEYCARHPDLFPKDRRSVELPHATIGYRTGQPAAKTKRGWTWSAVLEAIKDRKWTEFLRVKEEVNKDALVAARDQTDRLDKIGVVIDQAERFFIEPKDLSEQPLAITTDAA
;
A
#
# COMPACT_ATOMS: atom_id res chain seq x y z
N MET A 1 25.05 -2.75 -32.93
CA MET A 1 24.66 -2.73 -31.51
C MET A 1 24.42 -1.27 -31.12
N PRO A 2 23.16 -0.82 -30.93
CA PRO A 2 22.93 0.53 -30.47
C PRO A 2 23.16 0.57 -28.96
N SER A 3 24.16 1.36 -28.57
CA SER A 3 24.51 1.70 -27.20
C SER A 3 23.27 2.14 -26.44
N PHE A 4 22.93 1.38 -25.40
CA PHE A 4 21.95 1.75 -24.38
C PHE A 4 22.52 2.95 -23.60
N THR A 5 22.36 4.15 -24.14
CA THR A 5 22.63 5.39 -23.40
C THR A 5 21.58 5.46 -22.31
N GLY A 6 21.91 4.91 -21.15
CA GLY A 6 21.13 5.04 -19.93
C GLY A 6 20.88 6.53 -19.70
N ARG A 7 19.63 6.95 -19.92
CA ARG A 7 19.14 8.21 -19.38
C ARG A 7 19.23 8.05 -17.88
N GLN A 8 20.27 8.63 -17.31
CA GLN A 8 20.41 8.81 -15.88
C GLN A 8 19.10 9.43 -15.38
N CYS A 9 18.45 8.75 -14.44
CA CYS A 9 17.48 9.39 -13.57
C CYS A 9 18.25 10.47 -12.80
N ASN A 10 18.33 11.67 -13.36
CA ASN A 10 18.89 12.83 -12.69
C ASN A 10 17.83 13.34 -11.71
N TRP A 11 17.70 12.66 -10.57
CA TRP A 11 17.02 13.22 -9.42
C TRP A 11 18.06 13.99 -8.60
N PRO A 12 18.06 15.33 -8.59
CA PRO A 12 19.06 16.09 -7.87
C PRO A 12 18.61 16.21 -6.42
N LEU A 13 18.68 15.12 -5.66
CA LEU A 13 18.82 15.26 -4.21
C LEU A 13 20.31 15.17 -3.92
N ARG A 14 21.00 16.31 -4.03
CA ARG A 14 22.32 16.41 -3.43
C ARG A 14 22.13 16.13 -1.95
N ARG A 15 22.96 15.24 -1.41
CA ARG A 15 23.03 14.91 0.03
C ARG A 15 23.15 16.16 0.94
N THR A 16 23.45 17.31 0.36
CA THR A 16 23.61 18.63 1.00
C THR A 16 22.31 19.37 1.26
N ASP A 17 21.17 18.96 0.68
CA ASP A 17 19.88 19.64 0.86
C ASP A 17 19.02 19.03 1.98
N ILE A 18 19.54 18.01 2.67
CA ILE A 18 18.97 17.54 3.93
C ILE A 18 19.30 18.60 4.97
N MET A 19 18.38 19.56 5.16
CA MET A 19 18.50 20.56 6.22
C MET A 19 18.84 19.85 7.54
N PRO A 20 19.82 20.36 8.31
CA PRO A 20 20.17 19.75 9.57
C PRO A 20 18.92 19.72 10.44
N ARG A 21 18.43 18.51 10.76
CA ARG A 21 17.31 18.34 11.67
C ARG A 21 17.78 18.87 13.01
N LYS A 22 17.31 20.05 13.40
CA LYS A 22 17.60 20.60 14.72
C LYS A 22 16.95 19.64 15.73
N THR A 23 17.77 18.82 16.38
CA THR A 23 17.31 18.04 17.54
C THR A 23 16.93 19.06 18.60
N ILE A 24 15.63 19.30 18.77
CA ILE A 24 15.13 20.16 19.83
C ILE A 24 15.31 19.35 21.11
N THR A 25 16.39 19.62 21.85
CA THR A 25 16.47 19.25 23.26
C THR A 25 15.38 20.05 23.95
N LEU A 26 14.26 19.40 24.29
CA LEU A 26 13.23 20.02 25.10
C LEU A 26 13.81 20.18 26.52
N GLU A 27 14.50 21.30 26.75
CA GLU A 27 14.69 21.80 28.10
C GLU A 27 13.30 21.86 28.76
N LYS A 28 13.21 21.44 30.02
CA LYS A 28 11.95 21.26 30.74
C LYS A 28 11.22 22.60 30.87
N TYR A 29 10.47 22.98 29.85
CA TYR A 29 9.66 24.18 29.81
C TYR A 29 8.31 23.86 30.43
N GLU A 30 8.11 24.32 31.65
CA GLU A 30 6.81 24.25 32.32
C GLU A 30 5.94 25.38 31.73
N ILE A 31 4.67 25.09 31.42
CA ILE A 31 3.70 26.08 30.93
C ILE A 31 2.89 26.56 32.14
N PRO A 32 3.21 27.72 32.75
CA PRO A 32 2.56 28.15 33.98
C PRO A 32 1.19 28.80 33.77
N THR A 33 0.89 29.36 32.60
CA THR A 33 -0.35 30.14 32.39
C THR A 33 -1.28 29.58 31.31
N GLN A 34 -2.58 29.85 31.46
CA GLN A 34 -3.60 29.47 30.47
C GLN A 34 -3.37 30.14 29.10
N ALA A 35 -2.85 31.38 29.09
CA ALA A 35 -2.53 32.08 27.85
C ALA A 35 -1.38 31.40 27.08
N GLU A 36 -0.32 30.99 27.77
CA GLU A 36 0.79 30.25 27.16
C GLU A 36 0.36 28.86 26.68
N LEU A 37 -0.53 28.19 27.41
CA LEU A 37 -1.14 26.93 26.95
C LEU A 37 -1.90 27.12 25.63
N GLN A 38 -2.72 28.16 25.52
CA GLN A 38 -3.45 28.46 24.29
C GLN A 38 -2.50 28.74 23.12
N MET A 39 -1.40 29.47 23.35
CA MET A 39 -0.38 29.72 22.33
C MET A 39 0.36 28.45 21.92
N ALA A 40 0.71 27.58 22.87
CA ALA A 40 1.35 26.30 22.60
C ALA A 40 0.43 25.39 21.78
N VAL A 41 -0.83 25.25 22.17
CA VAL A 41 -1.85 24.48 21.43
C VAL A 41 -2.07 25.07 20.04
N ALA A 42 -2.14 26.40 19.89
CA ALA A 42 -2.29 27.05 18.60
C ALA A 42 -1.08 26.78 17.68
N THR A 43 0.13 26.69 18.24
CA THR A 43 1.35 26.33 17.49
C THR A 43 1.31 24.87 17.04
N VAL A 44 0.97 23.94 17.94
CA VAL A 44 0.79 22.52 17.59
C VAL A 44 -0.28 22.34 16.52
N ALA A 45 -1.42 23.00 16.67
CA ALA A 45 -2.50 22.93 15.70
C ALA A 45 -2.08 23.44 14.32
N ARG A 46 -1.32 24.55 14.27
CA ARG A 46 -0.72 25.07 13.02
C ARG A 46 0.21 24.04 12.39
N ASP A 47 1.11 23.44 13.17
CA ASP A 47 2.08 22.46 12.66
C ASP A 47 1.39 21.20 12.13
N MET A 48 0.32 20.73 12.80
CA MET A 48 -0.50 19.61 12.34
C MET A 48 -1.19 19.91 11.00
N LEU A 49 -1.69 21.14 10.81
CA LEU A 49 -2.29 21.56 9.54
C LEU A 49 -1.25 21.63 8.42
N ILE A 50 -0.07 22.20 8.70
CA ILE A 50 1.05 22.25 7.74
C ILE A 50 1.52 20.84 7.38
N GLU A 51 1.62 19.93 8.35
CA GLU A 51 1.97 18.52 8.11
C GLU A 51 0.94 17.86 7.17
N ARG A 52 -0.36 18.06 7.44
CA ARG A 52 -1.46 17.54 6.61
C ARG A 52 -1.37 18.07 5.18
N GLU A 53 -1.20 19.38 5.01
CA GLU A 53 -1.08 20.01 3.68
C GLU A 53 0.16 19.53 2.93
N THR A 54 1.30 19.41 3.61
CA THR A 54 2.54 18.91 3.03
C THR A 54 2.41 17.48 2.55
N LYS A 55 1.75 16.60 3.34
CA LYS A 55 1.46 15.22 2.94
C LYS A 55 0.55 15.18 1.70
N ASN A 56 -0.52 15.98 1.69
CA ASN A 56 -1.43 16.05 0.56
C ASN A 56 -0.73 16.54 -0.72
N ALA A 57 0.15 17.54 -0.62
CA ALA A 57 0.95 18.01 -1.74
C ALA A 57 1.90 16.93 -2.26
N MET A 58 2.60 16.22 -1.37
CA MET A 58 3.46 15.10 -1.71
C MET A 58 2.68 13.98 -2.44
N ASP A 59 1.52 13.59 -1.91
CA ASP A 59 0.69 12.54 -2.51
C ASP A 59 0.16 12.96 -3.89
N ALA A 60 -0.20 14.24 -4.06
CA ALA A 60 -0.60 14.78 -5.36
C ALA A 60 0.54 14.75 -6.39
N GLU A 61 1.76 15.11 -5.99
CA GLU A 61 2.94 15.00 -6.86
C GLU A 61 3.23 13.54 -7.24
N LEU A 62 3.18 12.62 -6.27
CA LEU A 62 3.39 11.20 -6.51
C LEU A 62 2.35 10.65 -7.49
N GLN A 63 1.09 11.07 -7.35
CA GLN A 63 0.03 10.67 -8.26
C GLN A 63 0.24 11.23 -9.67
N ALA A 64 0.62 12.51 -9.80
CA ALA A 64 0.91 13.11 -11.10
C ALA A 64 2.07 12.42 -11.82
N VAL A 65 3.11 12.02 -11.07
CA VAL A 65 4.24 11.23 -11.62
C VAL A 65 3.76 9.86 -12.08
N ARG A 66 2.93 9.16 -11.27
CA ARG A 66 2.36 7.87 -11.66
C ARG A 66 1.52 7.98 -12.93
N ASP A 67 0.65 8.98 -13.03
CA ASP A 67 -0.24 9.18 -14.16
C ASP A 67 0.52 9.48 -15.46
N ARG A 68 1.61 10.26 -15.37
CA ARG A 68 2.48 10.57 -16.51
C ARG A 68 3.07 9.29 -17.13
N TYR A 69 3.63 8.42 -16.29
CA TYR A 69 4.28 7.19 -16.77
C TYR A 69 3.27 6.06 -17.05
N ALA A 70 2.10 6.06 -16.41
CA ALA A 70 1.09 5.01 -16.60
C ALA A 70 0.68 4.87 -18.07
N ARG A 71 0.46 5.99 -18.76
CA ARG A 71 0.10 5.99 -20.19
C ARG A 71 1.24 5.47 -21.08
N GLU A 72 2.46 5.97 -20.88
CA GLU A 72 3.62 5.53 -21.68
C GLU A 72 3.90 4.04 -21.47
N LEU A 73 3.79 3.56 -20.22
CA LEU A 73 3.95 2.14 -19.90
C LEU A 73 2.84 1.29 -20.50
N ALA A 74 1.59 1.77 -20.52
CA ALA A 74 0.47 1.08 -21.14
C ALA A 74 0.65 0.95 -22.66
N GLU A 75 1.02 2.02 -23.35
CA GLU A 75 1.30 2.00 -24.80
C GLU A 75 2.48 1.08 -25.14
N LEU A 76 3.54 1.08 -24.32
CA LEU A 76 4.66 0.17 -24.50
C LEU A 76 4.27 -1.28 -24.25
N ALA A 77 3.47 -1.55 -23.21
CA ALA A 77 2.97 -2.89 -22.91
C ALA A 77 2.12 -3.45 -24.06
N GLU A 78 1.18 -2.65 -24.58
CA GLU A 78 0.34 -3.05 -25.72
C GLU A 78 1.18 -3.32 -26.98
N ARG A 79 2.14 -2.45 -27.29
CA ARG A 79 3.06 -2.67 -28.42
C ARG A 79 3.92 -3.91 -28.25
N ILE A 80 4.34 -4.23 -27.03
CA ILE A 80 5.11 -5.45 -26.74
C ILE A 80 4.21 -6.67 -26.94
N GLU A 81 2.98 -6.64 -26.43
CA GLU A 81 2.00 -7.73 -26.57
C GLU A 81 1.70 -8.01 -28.04
N GLN A 82 1.29 -7.00 -28.81
CA GLN A 82 1.01 -7.14 -30.25
C GLN A 82 2.20 -7.70 -31.04
N ARG A 83 3.42 -7.23 -30.74
CA ARG A 83 4.64 -7.73 -31.41
C ARG A 83 4.98 -9.15 -30.98
N THR A 84 4.71 -9.50 -29.73
CA THR A 84 4.93 -10.85 -29.21
C THR A 84 3.95 -11.83 -29.85
N GLU A 85 2.68 -11.47 -30.00
CA GLU A 85 1.68 -12.28 -30.71
C GLU A 85 2.09 -12.60 -32.14
N LEU A 86 2.59 -11.61 -32.89
CA LEU A 86 3.10 -11.83 -34.25
C LEU A 86 4.27 -12.82 -34.29
N VAL A 87 5.19 -12.73 -33.32
CA VAL A 87 6.32 -13.67 -33.21
C VAL A 87 5.82 -15.06 -32.82
N GLU A 88 4.86 -15.15 -31.90
CA GLU A 88 4.26 -16.42 -31.48
C GLU A 88 3.53 -17.10 -32.64
N GLU A 89 2.75 -16.35 -33.43
CA GLU A 89 2.04 -16.87 -34.60
C GLU A 89 3.02 -17.44 -35.64
N TYR A 90 4.14 -16.74 -35.88
CA TYR A 90 5.21 -17.25 -36.73
C TYR A 90 5.82 -18.54 -36.17
N CYS A 91 6.14 -18.58 -34.87
CA CYS A 91 6.67 -19.77 -34.21
C CYS A 91 5.70 -20.96 -34.24
N ALA A 92 4.40 -20.70 -34.12
CA ALA A 92 3.36 -21.72 -34.20
C ALA A 92 3.25 -22.33 -35.61
N ARG A 93 3.48 -21.52 -36.66
CA ARG A 93 3.52 -21.98 -38.06
C ARG A 93 4.82 -22.70 -38.45
N HIS A 94 5.89 -22.48 -37.69
CA HIS A 94 7.23 -23.03 -37.97
C HIS A 94 7.81 -23.79 -36.76
N PRO A 95 7.22 -24.94 -36.40
CA PRO A 95 7.67 -25.72 -35.25
C PRO A 95 9.07 -26.32 -35.43
N ASP A 96 9.54 -26.42 -36.68
CA ASP A 96 10.87 -26.89 -37.08
C ASP A 96 12.01 -25.95 -36.64
N LEU A 97 11.69 -24.69 -36.31
CA LEU A 97 12.65 -23.75 -35.74
C LEU A 97 13.20 -24.22 -34.39
N PHE A 98 12.42 -24.98 -33.62
CA PHE A 98 12.80 -25.46 -32.30
C PHE A 98 13.54 -26.80 -32.41
N PRO A 99 14.77 -26.92 -31.86
CA PRO A 99 15.47 -28.18 -31.78
C PRO A 99 14.64 -29.25 -31.06
N LYS A 100 14.76 -30.53 -31.49
CA LYS A 100 13.96 -31.63 -30.93
C LYS A 100 14.17 -31.83 -29.42
N ASP A 101 15.34 -31.47 -28.92
CA ASP A 101 15.75 -31.58 -27.52
C ASP A 101 15.43 -30.32 -26.68
N ARG A 102 15.12 -29.18 -27.31
CA ARG A 102 14.91 -27.90 -26.64
C ARG A 102 13.78 -27.09 -27.26
N ARG A 103 12.80 -26.69 -26.46
CA ARG A 103 11.69 -25.81 -26.88
C ARG A 103 12.07 -24.32 -26.94
N SER A 104 13.32 -24.00 -27.27
CA SER A 104 13.85 -22.63 -27.29
C SER A 104 14.94 -22.45 -28.34
N VAL A 105 15.03 -21.25 -28.92
CA VAL A 105 16.03 -20.83 -29.92
C VAL A 105 16.65 -19.51 -29.48
N GLU A 106 17.98 -19.41 -29.61
CA GLU A 106 18.73 -18.18 -29.35
C GLU A 106 18.83 -17.34 -30.63
N LEU A 107 18.42 -16.08 -30.56
CA LEU A 107 18.51 -15.08 -31.62
C LEU A 107 19.47 -13.95 -31.19
N PRO A 108 19.99 -13.12 -32.12
CA PRO A 108 20.97 -12.08 -31.80
C PRO A 108 20.55 -11.07 -30.72
N HIS A 109 19.25 -10.90 -30.47
CA HIS A 109 18.72 -9.91 -29.54
C HIS A 109 17.86 -10.51 -28.42
N ALA A 110 17.51 -11.80 -28.50
CA ALA A 110 16.62 -12.45 -27.53
C ALA A 110 16.67 -13.98 -27.68
N THR A 111 16.25 -14.69 -26.63
CA THR A 111 15.92 -16.12 -26.72
C THR A 111 14.40 -16.26 -26.78
N ILE A 112 13.89 -16.96 -27.79
CA ILE A 112 12.47 -17.29 -27.89
C ILE A 112 12.25 -18.75 -27.52
N GLY A 113 11.08 -19.09 -26.97
CA GLY A 113 10.79 -20.47 -26.62
C GLY A 113 9.54 -20.63 -25.78
N TYR A 114 9.01 -21.84 -25.78
CA TYR A 114 7.85 -22.20 -24.99
C TYR A 114 8.29 -22.74 -23.64
N ARG A 115 7.76 -22.17 -22.56
CA ARG A 115 7.98 -22.64 -21.19
C ARG A 115 6.74 -23.39 -20.71
N THR A 116 6.95 -24.53 -20.05
CA THR A 116 5.88 -25.19 -19.30
C THR A 116 5.78 -24.49 -17.95
N GLY A 117 4.70 -23.73 -17.74
CA GLY A 117 4.41 -23.12 -16.45
C GLY A 117 4.13 -24.16 -15.36
N GLN A 118 4.18 -23.74 -14.10
CA GLN A 118 3.76 -24.62 -13.01
C GLN A 118 2.27 -24.98 -13.17
N PRO A 119 1.86 -26.23 -12.87
CA PRO A 119 0.47 -26.61 -12.93
C PRO A 119 -0.34 -25.75 -11.95
N ALA A 120 -1.30 -25.00 -12.48
CA ALA A 120 -2.17 -24.13 -11.70
C ALA A 120 -3.56 -24.76 -11.59
N ALA A 121 -4.10 -24.81 -10.37
CA ALA A 121 -5.48 -25.23 -10.15
C ALA A 121 -6.44 -24.19 -10.74
N LYS A 122 -7.31 -24.61 -11.65
CA LYS A 122 -8.36 -23.78 -12.26
C LYS A 122 -9.71 -24.44 -12.03
N THR A 123 -10.75 -23.63 -11.80
CA THR A 123 -12.11 -24.15 -11.75
C THR A 123 -12.61 -24.48 -13.15
N LYS A 124 -13.54 -25.44 -13.25
CA LYS A 124 -14.25 -25.70 -14.51
C LYS A 124 -15.14 -24.51 -14.86
N ARG A 125 -15.47 -24.34 -16.16
CA ARG A 125 -16.40 -23.30 -16.60
C ARG A 125 -17.73 -23.43 -15.84
N GLY A 126 -18.20 -22.32 -15.26
CA GLY A 126 -19.43 -22.28 -14.45
C GLY A 126 -19.23 -22.64 -12.97
N TRP A 127 -18.02 -22.98 -12.53
CA TRP A 127 -17.69 -23.22 -11.12
C TRP A 127 -16.93 -22.06 -10.51
N THR A 128 -17.33 -21.69 -9.29
CA THR A 128 -16.60 -20.76 -8.42
C THR A 128 -15.78 -21.53 -7.40
N TRP A 129 -14.76 -20.88 -6.82
CA TRP A 129 -13.99 -21.47 -5.73
C TRP A 129 -14.84 -21.74 -4.48
N SER A 130 -15.90 -20.97 -4.25
CA SER A 130 -16.86 -21.23 -3.19
C SER A 130 -17.61 -22.55 -3.40
N ALA A 131 -18.07 -22.84 -4.63
CA ALA A 131 -18.71 -24.11 -4.95
C ALA A 131 -17.74 -25.30 -4.81
N VAL A 132 -16.46 -25.10 -5.16
CA VAL A 132 -15.40 -26.10 -4.93
C VAL A 132 -15.16 -26.33 -3.43
N LEU A 133 -15.11 -25.27 -2.63
CA LEU A 133 -14.93 -25.36 -1.17
C LEU A 133 -16.08 -26.13 -0.50
N GLU A 134 -17.33 -25.82 -0.84
CA GLU A 134 -18.50 -26.56 -0.33
C GLU A 134 -18.46 -28.02 -0.77
N ALA A 135 -18.15 -28.29 -2.05
CA ALA A 135 -17.98 -29.65 -2.55
C ALA A 135 -16.87 -30.45 -1.84
N ILE A 136 -15.79 -29.79 -1.42
CA ILE A 136 -14.70 -30.37 -0.63
C ILE A 136 -15.16 -30.67 0.80
N LYS A 137 -15.90 -29.74 1.44
CA LYS A 137 -16.47 -29.92 2.78
C LYS A 137 -17.50 -31.05 2.82
N ASP A 138 -18.40 -31.10 1.84
CA ASP A 138 -19.42 -32.15 1.72
C ASP A 138 -18.81 -33.55 1.62
N ARG A 139 -17.70 -33.67 0.88
CA ARG A 139 -16.94 -34.91 0.69
C ARG A 139 -15.91 -35.18 1.80
N LYS A 140 -15.72 -34.22 2.71
CA LYS A 140 -14.76 -34.27 3.81
C LYS A 140 -13.31 -34.50 3.35
N TRP A 141 -12.92 -33.90 2.22
CA TRP A 141 -11.56 -33.97 1.68
C TRP A 141 -10.64 -32.96 2.37
N THR A 142 -10.11 -33.34 3.52
CA THR A 142 -9.31 -32.44 4.36
C THR A 142 -7.95 -32.10 3.76
N GLU A 143 -7.42 -32.92 2.84
CA GLU A 143 -6.14 -32.67 2.16
C GLU A 143 -6.15 -31.41 1.25
N PHE A 144 -7.32 -30.97 0.80
CA PHE A 144 -7.48 -29.78 -0.04
C PHE A 144 -7.98 -28.56 0.74
N LEU A 145 -8.22 -28.69 2.04
CA LEU A 145 -8.73 -27.62 2.89
C LEU A 145 -7.59 -26.98 3.69
N ARG A 146 -7.46 -25.66 3.56
CA ARG A 146 -6.60 -24.86 4.44
C ARG A 146 -7.46 -24.12 5.45
N VAL A 147 -7.26 -24.42 6.73
CA VAL A 147 -7.91 -23.71 7.84
C VAL A 147 -6.93 -22.66 8.38
N LYS A 148 -7.40 -21.42 8.52
CA LYS A 148 -6.67 -20.33 9.19
C LYS A 148 -7.43 -20.01 10.47
N GLU A 149 -6.87 -20.40 11.60
CA GLU A 149 -7.42 -20.05 12.91
C GLU A 149 -6.84 -18.72 13.35
N GLU A 150 -7.72 -17.77 13.66
CA GLU A 150 -7.34 -16.46 14.18
C GLU A 150 -8.15 -16.17 15.42
N VAL A 151 -7.51 -15.50 16.38
CA VAL A 151 -8.17 -15.07 17.61
C VAL A 151 -9.15 -13.95 17.26
N ASN A 152 -10.42 -14.13 17.62
CA ASN A 152 -11.41 -13.08 17.52
C ASN A 152 -11.18 -12.03 18.62
N LYS A 153 -10.39 -11.00 18.30
CA LYS A 153 -10.03 -9.93 19.25
C LYS A 153 -11.25 -9.09 19.66
N ASP A 154 -12.21 -8.89 18.78
CA ASP A 154 -13.42 -8.11 19.08
C ASP A 154 -14.28 -8.81 20.14
N ALA A 155 -14.40 -10.15 20.05
CA ALA A 155 -15.08 -10.94 21.07
C ALA A 155 -14.36 -10.92 22.43
N LEU A 156 -13.02 -10.88 22.42
CA LEU A 156 -12.24 -10.71 23.66
C LEU A 156 -12.49 -9.35 24.30
N VAL A 157 -12.50 -8.27 23.52
CA VAL A 157 -12.79 -6.91 24.02
C VAL A 157 -14.22 -6.80 24.55
N ALA A 158 -15.20 -7.42 23.86
CA ALA A 158 -16.59 -7.46 24.34
C ALA A 158 -16.74 -8.25 25.66
N ALA A 159 -15.87 -9.24 25.90
CA ALA A 159 -15.86 -10.05 27.11
C ALA A 159 -14.99 -9.44 28.25
N ARG A 160 -14.72 -8.12 28.22
CA ARG A 160 -13.86 -7.45 29.21
C ARG A 160 -14.25 -7.65 30.67
N ASP A 161 -15.53 -7.88 30.94
CA ASP A 161 -16.06 -8.12 32.29
C ASP A 161 -15.76 -9.55 32.80
N GLN A 162 -15.28 -10.45 31.94
CA GLN A 162 -14.96 -11.85 32.26
C GLN A 162 -13.45 -12.04 32.50
N THR A 163 -12.88 -11.24 33.39
CA THR A 163 -11.44 -11.21 33.70
C THR A 163 -10.88 -12.60 34.05
N ASP A 164 -11.60 -13.41 34.84
CA ASP A 164 -11.20 -14.77 35.20
C ASP A 164 -11.01 -15.71 34.00
N ARG A 165 -11.74 -15.48 32.90
CA ARG A 165 -11.60 -16.28 31.67
C ARG A 165 -10.49 -15.74 30.79
N LEU A 166 -10.33 -14.42 30.73
CA LEU A 166 -9.28 -13.75 29.95
C LEU A 166 -7.89 -14.02 30.54
N ASP A 167 -7.76 -14.00 31.87
CA ASP A 167 -6.51 -14.31 32.57
C ASP A 167 -6.08 -15.77 32.32
N LYS A 168 -7.03 -16.71 32.31
CA LYS A 168 -6.75 -18.13 32.01
C LYS A 168 -6.20 -18.38 30.61
N ILE A 169 -6.47 -17.48 29.66
CA ILE A 169 -5.96 -17.55 28.28
C ILE A 169 -4.84 -16.54 28.02
N GLY A 170 -4.36 -15.82 29.04
CA GLY A 170 -3.25 -14.87 28.95
C GLY A 170 -3.59 -13.57 28.21
N VAL A 171 -4.86 -13.14 28.20
CA VAL A 171 -5.31 -11.90 27.56
C VAL A 171 -5.52 -10.81 28.61
N VAL A 172 -4.89 -9.66 28.39
CA VAL A 172 -5.13 -8.43 29.16
C VAL A 172 -5.72 -7.38 28.22
N ILE A 173 -6.79 -6.72 28.67
CA ILE A 173 -7.38 -5.60 27.95
C ILE A 173 -6.81 -4.32 28.54
N ASP A 174 -5.82 -3.77 27.85
CA ASP A 174 -5.21 -2.48 28.21
C ASP A 174 -5.93 -1.35 27.47
N GLN A 175 -6.56 -0.46 28.22
CA GLN A 175 -7.20 0.75 27.69
C GLN A 175 -6.39 1.98 28.14
N ALA A 176 -5.32 2.26 27.41
CA ALA A 176 -4.50 3.43 27.67
C ALA A 176 -5.21 4.72 27.22
N GLU A 177 -5.39 5.66 28.14
CA GLU A 177 -5.75 7.04 27.80
C GLU A 177 -4.56 7.72 27.12
N ARG A 178 -4.84 8.45 26.04
CA ARG A 178 -3.82 9.20 25.30
C ARG A 178 -4.24 10.66 25.20
N PHE A 179 -3.31 11.55 25.50
CA PHE A 179 -3.48 12.98 25.28
C PHE A 179 -3.60 13.27 23.77
N PHE A 180 -4.53 14.15 23.39
CA PHE A 180 -4.75 14.52 22.00
C PHE A 180 -4.91 16.05 21.86
N ILE A 181 -4.45 16.57 20.74
CA ILE A 181 -4.75 17.94 20.27
C ILE A 181 -5.32 17.76 18.86
N GLU A 182 -6.52 18.28 18.65
CA GLU A 182 -7.18 18.23 17.35
C GLU A 182 -7.36 19.67 16.83
N PRO A 183 -6.76 20.01 15.67
CA PRO A 183 -6.99 21.31 15.05
C PRO A 183 -8.46 21.44 14.65
N LYS A 184 -9.10 22.55 15.00
CA LYS A 184 -10.44 22.86 14.51
C LYS A 184 -10.37 23.31 13.05
N ASP A 185 -11.31 22.85 12.24
CA ASP A 185 -11.46 23.39 10.88
C ASP A 185 -11.99 24.84 10.96
N LEU A 186 -11.34 25.73 10.21
CA LEU A 186 -11.64 27.18 10.21
C LEU A 186 -13.06 27.52 9.72
N SER A 187 -13.77 26.58 9.08
CA SER A 187 -15.12 26.74 8.54
C SER A 187 -16.25 26.57 9.56
N GLU A 188 -15.97 26.10 10.78
CA GLU A 188 -17.01 25.75 11.76
C GLU A 188 -17.10 26.69 12.97
N GLN A 189 -16.42 27.84 12.96
CA GLN A 189 -16.56 28.79 14.06
C GLN A 189 -17.85 29.63 13.89
N PRO A 190 -18.85 29.52 14.79
CA PRO A 190 -19.92 30.51 14.82
C PRO A 190 -19.29 31.87 15.13
N LEU A 191 -19.60 32.86 14.30
CA LEU A 191 -19.22 34.26 14.52
C LEU A 191 -19.73 34.67 15.90
N ALA A 192 -18.83 34.72 16.88
CA ALA A 192 -19.12 35.32 18.18
C ALA A 192 -19.29 36.84 17.95
N ILE A 193 -20.49 37.25 17.58
CA ILE A 193 -20.94 38.63 17.67
C ILE A 193 -21.15 38.87 19.17
N THR A 194 -20.13 39.41 19.85
CA THR A 194 -20.33 40.04 21.15
C THR A 194 -21.06 41.36 20.92
N THR A 195 -22.40 41.30 20.88
CA THR A 195 -23.22 42.46 21.24
C THR A 195 -23.26 42.52 22.76
N ASP A 196 -22.30 43.22 23.36
CA ASP A 196 -22.47 43.79 24.70
C ASP A 196 -22.32 45.31 24.58
N ALA A 197 -23.47 45.95 24.39
CA ALA A 197 -23.65 47.38 24.56
C ALA A 197 -25.09 47.62 25.04
N ALA A 198 -25.30 47.55 26.35
CA ALA A 198 -26.27 48.34 27.13
C ALA A 198 -26.10 48.05 28.62
#